data_AF-A0A8J9S2U9-F1
#
_entry.id   AF-A0A8J9S2U9-F1
#
_cell.length_a   1.000
_cell.length_b   1.000
_cell.length_c   1.000
_cell.angle_alpha   90.00
_cell.angle_beta   90.00
_cell.angle_gamma   90.00
#
_symmetry.space_group_name_H-M   'P 1'
#
loop_
_entity.id
_entity.type
_entity.pdbx_description
1 polymer ?
#
loop_
_entity_poly.entity_id
_entity_poly.type
_entity_poly.pdbx_seq_one_letter_code
_entity_poly.pdbx_strand_id
1 'polypeptide(L)'
;MFASLTSALQQTGLHQPGQADGLSTWSAVSNYLSEVATEAAFDLPPLQRDAGLMRMCHVLAELCHFAYISKATDVGSTTSIEVPMGTLQRAVVSARLIHFREAAVGHELDCPQQFGIWEVSGVGLVVAFRGTASAEDVFIDTNIEPVPLDATGGLRGRSAIKVHRGFYEGAKRHLEEIAAVVSERDSEAGKRLPVWVTGHSLGGGYANALALHLLANRATAQLFGAGGGTVTFGAPMVVHSEVPERLYRQLGTMERRAEASGGADAPQLQFHNLVNNADVVPRLLGTSLDVVHAVMESYVPLIKSVRAKAANYHSFGTYHFIVGSRVRTPLHGRLPEDPQSGASMPTSSSTQVYQGGVGDYAYAQEVAKQLNSSRILQTFFASNGRGGGVTHHSILSYQEKLASFLEQMAIQPRLPGSTAAAQDAPPLDPEDPCSLFKLSPTTDDGHGHAVLDELGRSAGRLGAAAAAEIGALAAQGMATRAQSYWTARTTRSASGAVTTTTERHETVTTTVGASGAATAAASTSWVSSISSWLGSGQPEQAASEDGRGRGRGRSAAAGGAPRGRGRGRGRAASQEL
;
A
#
# COMPACT_ATOMS: atom_id res chain seq x y z
N MET A 1 -15.04 36.72 7.26
CA MET A 1 -14.80 35.27 7.26
C MET A 1 -15.57 34.57 8.37
N PHE A 2 -15.25 34.82 9.65
CA PHE A 2 -15.98 34.26 10.79
C PHE A 2 -17.50 34.54 10.70
N ALA A 3 -17.89 35.80 10.42
CA ALA A 3 -19.30 36.17 10.19
C ALA A 3 -19.95 35.45 8.98
N SER A 4 -19.19 35.19 7.92
CA SER A 4 -19.68 34.48 6.73
C SER A 4 -19.88 32.98 6.99
N LEU A 5 -18.98 32.37 7.77
CA LEU A 5 -19.09 30.98 8.21
C LEU A 5 -20.26 30.81 9.19
N THR A 6 -20.42 31.72 10.15
CA THR A 6 -21.57 31.73 11.06
C THR A 6 -22.88 31.89 10.30
N SER A 7 -22.91 32.75 9.27
CA SER A 7 -24.10 32.94 8.43
C SER A 7 -24.40 31.71 7.56
N ALA A 8 -23.39 30.98 7.07
CA ALA A 8 -23.58 29.74 6.31
C ALA A 8 -24.07 28.59 7.19
N LEU A 9 -23.53 28.46 8.41
CA LEU A 9 -23.99 27.49 9.42
C LEU A 9 -25.40 27.78 9.92
N GLN A 10 -25.80 29.06 9.98
CA GLN A 10 -27.19 29.46 10.28
C GLN A 10 -28.15 29.13 9.13
N GLN A 11 -27.68 29.09 7.88
CA GLN A 11 -28.49 28.75 6.71
C GLN A 11 -28.72 27.24 6.52
N THR A 12 -27.87 26.37 7.07
CA THR A 12 -28.03 24.91 6.96
C THR A 12 -29.08 24.31 7.91
N GLY A 13 -29.79 25.12 8.70
CA GLY A 13 -30.88 24.66 9.55
C GLY A 13 -30.45 23.94 10.82
N LEU A 14 -29.16 24.02 11.21
CA LEU A 14 -28.68 23.58 12.52
C LEU A 14 -29.24 24.55 13.59
N HIS A 15 -30.39 24.18 14.17
CA HIS A 15 -31.18 25.02 15.05
C HIS A 15 -30.53 25.36 16.42
N GLN A 16 -31.06 26.45 16.98
CA GLN A 16 -30.76 27.25 18.17
C GLN A 16 -29.93 26.64 19.34
N PRO A 17 -28.96 27.41 19.87
CA PRO A 17 -28.20 27.07 21.07
C PRO A 17 -29.04 27.34 22.33
N GLY A 18 -29.90 26.39 22.70
CA GLY A 18 -30.70 26.44 23.92
C GLY A 18 -30.51 25.25 24.88
N GLN A 19 -29.78 24.21 24.46
CA GLN A 19 -29.46 23.04 25.29
C GLN A 19 -27.94 22.83 25.31
N ALA A 20 -27.44 22.38 26.47
CA ALA A 20 -26.05 22.45 26.93
C ALA A 20 -25.04 21.56 26.18
N ASP A 21 -25.19 21.34 24.87
CA ASP A 21 -24.25 20.59 24.04
C ASP A 21 -23.42 21.49 23.12
N GLY A 22 -23.18 22.75 23.49
CA GLY A 22 -22.40 23.71 22.70
C GLY A 22 -20.96 23.27 22.37
N LEU A 23 -20.41 22.30 23.11
CA LEU A 23 -19.12 21.66 22.80
C LEU A 23 -19.21 20.76 21.56
N SER A 24 -20.38 20.17 21.28
CA SER A 24 -20.60 19.32 20.10
C SER A 24 -20.61 20.12 18.80
N THR A 25 -21.21 21.31 18.81
CA THR A 25 -21.27 22.19 17.63
C THR A 25 -19.89 22.73 17.26
N TRP A 26 -19.10 23.16 18.24
CA TRP A 26 -17.74 23.62 17.99
C TRP A 26 -16.81 22.49 17.54
N SER A 27 -16.96 21.28 18.10
CA SER A 27 -16.22 20.11 17.62
C SER A 27 -16.60 19.76 16.18
N ALA A 28 -17.89 19.80 15.84
CA ALA A 28 -18.36 19.53 14.48
C ALA A 28 -17.84 20.58 13.47
N VAL A 29 -17.89 21.87 13.82
CA VAL A 29 -17.35 22.95 12.98
C VAL A 29 -15.83 22.84 12.86
N SER A 30 -15.12 22.54 13.95
CA SER A 30 -13.67 22.34 13.92
C SER A 30 -13.27 21.14 13.06
N ASN A 31 -13.99 20.03 13.15
CA ASN A 31 -13.76 18.84 12.33
C ASN A 31 -14.04 19.15 10.86
N TYR A 32 -15.15 19.81 10.56
CA TYR A 32 -15.50 20.23 9.20
C TYR A 32 -14.46 21.19 8.60
N LEU A 33 -14.02 22.21 9.35
CA LEU A 33 -12.98 23.13 8.88
C LEU A 33 -11.63 22.42 8.70
N SER A 34 -11.28 21.49 9.59
CA SER A 34 -10.09 20.66 9.44
C SER A 34 -10.18 19.78 8.20
N GLU A 35 -11.34 19.18 7.92
CA GLU A 35 -11.59 18.39 6.72
C GLU A 35 -11.48 19.26 5.46
N VAL A 36 -12.13 20.42 5.40
CA VAL A 36 -12.06 21.35 4.27
C VAL A 36 -10.64 21.87 4.05
N ALA A 37 -9.93 22.22 5.11
CA ALA A 37 -8.53 22.65 5.01
C ALA A 37 -7.63 21.51 4.52
N THR A 38 -7.87 20.29 5.00
CA THR A 38 -7.17 19.09 4.53
C THR A 38 -7.49 18.87 3.06
N GLU A 39 -8.76 18.86 2.65
CA GLU A 39 -9.19 18.71 1.25
C GLU A 39 -8.51 19.72 0.35
N ALA A 40 -8.47 20.98 0.75
CA ALA A 40 -7.90 22.04 -0.06
C ALA A 40 -6.36 22.04 -0.09
N ALA A 41 -5.71 21.35 0.85
CA ALA A 41 -4.28 21.06 0.77
C ALA A 41 -3.96 19.99 -0.29
N PHE A 42 -4.95 19.20 -0.73
CA PHE A 42 -4.81 18.25 -1.83
C PHE A 42 -5.30 18.88 -3.12
N ASP A 43 -4.36 19.20 -4.01
CA ASP A 43 -4.66 19.52 -5.40
C ASP A 43 -4.95 18.23 -6.19
N LEU A 44 -5.86 17.42 -5.64
CA LEU A 44 -6.26 16.13 -6.21
C LEU A 44 -7.71 16.19 -6.70
N PRO A 45 -7.93 15.90 -7.97
CA PRO A 45 -9.26 15.82 -8.54
C PRO A 45 -10.05 14.67 -7.88
N PRO A 46 -11.38 14.78 -7.85
CA PRO A 46 -12.21 13.71 -7.31
C PRO A 46 -11.94 12.41 -8.07
N LEU A 47 -11.90 11.28 -7.38
CA LEU A 47 -11.85 9.99 -8.04
C LEU A 47 -13.02 9.91 -9.02
N GLN A 48 -12.74 9.54 -10.27
CA GLN A 48 -13.78 9.19 -11.22
C GLN A 48 -14.63 8.09 -10.59
N ARG A 49 -15.93 8.35 -10.42
CA ARG A 49 -16.88 7.61 -9.55
C ARG A 49 -17.05 6.14 -9.95
N ASP A 50 -16.02 5.32 -9.78
CA ASP A 50 -16.11 3.89 -9.98
C ASP A 50 -16.66 3.24 -8.71
N ALA A 51 -17.99 3.19 -8.63
CA ALA A 51 -18.68 2.54 -7.52
C ALA A 51 -18.35 1.04 -7.44
N GLY A 52 -18.07 0.38 -8.58
CA GLY A 52 -17.69 -1.03 -8.61
C GLY A 52 -16.36 -1.27 -7.90
N LEU A 53 -15.34 -0.47 -8.23
CA LEU A 53 -14.04 -0.51 -7.57
C LEU A 53 -14.17 -0.24 -6.06
N MET A 54 -14.94 0.77 -5.66
CA MET A 54 -15.08 1.12 -4.24
C MET A 54 -15.81 0.05 -3.44
N ARG A 55 -16.82 -0.61 -4.03
CA ARG A 55 -17.48 -1.77 -3.42
C ARG A 55 -16.52 -2.95 -3.28
N MET A 56 -15.70 -3.20 -4.29
CA MET A 56 -14.65 -4.22 -4.20
C MET A 56 -13.65 -3.88 -3.09
N CYS A 57 -13.16 -2.63 -3.02
CA CYS A 57 -12.28 -2.18 -1.95
C CYS A 57 -12.91 -2.35 -0.56
N HIS A 58 -14.21 -2.09 -0.40
CA HIS A 58 -14.92 -2.31 0.85
C HIS A 58 -14.90 -3.79 1.26
N VAL A 59 -15.24 -4.69 0.34
CA VAL A 59 -15.19 -6.15 0.58
C VAL A 59 -13.77 -6.61 0.95
N LEU A 60 -12.75 -6.15 0.22
CA LEU A 60 -11.37 -6.53 0.49
C LEU A 60 -10.84 -5.97 1.81
N ALA A 61 -11.34 -4.81 2.26
CA ALA A 61 -11.03 -4.26 3.58
C ALA A 61 -11.63 -5.11 4.72
N GLU A 62 -12.84 -5.63 4.55
CA GLU A 62 -13.46 -6.60 5.47
C GLU A 62 -12.66 -7.91 5.56
N LEU A 63 -12.21 -8.44 4.42
CA LEU A 63 -11.38 -9.65 4.42
C LEU A 63 -10.00 -9.42 5.05
N CYS A 64 -9.42 -8.22 4.91
CA CYS A 64 -8.23 -7.84 5.66
C CYS A 64 -8.47 -7.90 7.16
N HIS A 65 -9.62 -7.42 7.64
CA HIS A 65 -9.99 -7.50 9.06
C HIS A 65 -10.20 -8.95 9.50
N PHE A 66 -10.90 -9.78 8.71
CA PHE A 66 -11.06 -11.21 9.01
C PHE A 66 -9.73 -11.95 9.08
N ALA A 67 -8.76 -11.60 8.25
CA ALA A 67 -7.41 -12.16 8.36
C ALA A 67 -6.76 -11.91 9.73
N TYR A 68 -7.20 -10.95 10.54
CA TYR A 68 -6.72 -10.76 11.93
C TYR A 68 -7.42 -11.68 12.94
N ILE A 69 -8.71 -11.98 12.75
CA ILE A 69 -9.55 -12.63 13.77
C ILE A 69 -9.86 -14.10 13.47
N SER A 70 -9.72 -14.54 12.22
CA SER A 70 -9.93 -15.92 11.81
C SER A 70 -8.90 -16.86 12.41
N LYS A 71 -9.29 -18.13 12.50
CA LYS A 71 -8.48 -19.26 12.97
C LYS A 71 -8.55 -20.42 11.99
N ALA A 72 -7.64 -21.38 12.12
CA ALA A 72 -7.66 -22.58 11.28
C ALA A 72 -8.98 -23.38 11.41
N THR A 73 -9.64 -23.31 12.57
CA THR A 73 -10.95 -23.94 12.80
C THR A 73 -12.09 -23.33 11.99
N ASP A 74 -11.90 -22.14 11.44
CA ASP A 74 -12.92 -21.41 10.70
C ASP A 74 -12.91 -21.78 9.20
N VAL A 75 -11.97 -22.61 8.74
CA VAL A 75 -11.93 -23.06 7.34
C VAL A 75 -13.21 -23.80 6.98
N GLY A 76 -13.83 -23.41 5.87
CA GLY A 76 -15.15 -23.86 5.44
C GLY A 76 -16.30 -22.94 5.89
N SER A 77 -16.07 -22.04 6.84
CA SER A 77 -17.07 -21.04 7.23
C SER A 77 -17.35 -20.05 6.10
N THR A 78 -18.60 -19.60 6.03
CA THR A 78 -19.04 -18.56 5.11
C THR A 78 -19.43 -17.34 5.91
N THR A 79 -18.87 -16.19 5.55
CA THR A 79 -19.21 -14.90 6.12
C THR A 79 -19.97 -14.07 5.11
N SER A 80 -20.98 -13.34 5.59
CA SER A 80 -21.76 -12.40 4.79
C SER A 80 -21.23 -11.00 5.01
N ILE A 81 -20.84 -10.32 3.94
CA ILE A 81 -20.32 -8.95 3.95
C ILE A 81 -21.40 -8.03 3.40
N GLU A 82 -21.82 -7.05 4.18
CA GLU A 82 -22.76 -6.04 3.74
C GLU A 82 -22.02 -4.91 3.00
N VAL A 83 -22.45 -4.66 1.75
CA VAL A 83 -21.89 -3.64 0.88
C VAL A 83 -22.91 -2.52 0.69
N PRO A 84 -22.58 -1.27 1.07
CA PRO A 84 -23.48 -0.14 0.84
C PRO A 84 -23.74 0.08 -0.65
N MET A 85 -25.03 0.08 -1.03
CA MET A 85 -25.51 0.38 -2.39
C MET A 85 -26.26 1.71 -2.46
N GLY A 86 -26.65 2.24 -1.30
CA GLY A 86 -27.44 3.45 -1.15
C GLY A 86 -27.67 3.81 0.31
N THR A 87 -28.40 4.90 0.57
CA THR A 87 -28.76 5.31 1.93
C THR A 87 -29.52 4.24 2.72
N LEU A 88 -30.27 3.38 2.02
CA LEU A 88 -31.09 2.33 2.63
C LEU A 88 -30.90 0.95 1.98
N GLN A 89 -30.09 0.85 0.92
CA GLN A 89 -29.88 -0.39 0.18
C GLN A 89 -28.50 -0.95 0.52
N ARG A 90 -28.48 -2.23 0.89
CA ARG A 90 -27.26 -3.01 1.13
C ARG A 90 -27.32 -4.27 0.27
N ALA A 91 -26.23 -4.57 -0.42
CA ALA A 91 -26.04 -5.87 -1.05
C ALA A 91 -25.29 -6.78 -0.08
N VAL A 92 -25.54 -8.09 -0.14
CA VAL A 92 -24.83 -9.07 0.68
C VAL A 92 -23.93 -9.89 -0.21
N VAL A 93 -22.63 -9.87 0.08
CA VAL A 93 -21.61 -10.63 -0.64
C VAL A 93 -21.15 -11.78 0.25
N SER A 94 -21.25 -13.01 -0.22
CA SER A 94 -20.74 -14.17 0.50
C SER A 94 -19.24 -14.35 0.27
N ALA A 95 -18.51 -14.61 1.35
CA ALA A 95 -17.09 -14.93 1.34
C ALA A 95 -16.85 -16.20 2.15
N ARG A 96 -16.43 -17.27 1.48
CA ARG A 96 -16.14 -18.57 2.09
C ARG A 96 -14.66 -18.72 2.33
N LEU A 97 -14.24 -18.94 3.58
CA LEU A 97 -12.83 -19.16 3.92
C LEU A 97 -12.42 -20.57 3.46
N ILE A 98 -11.59 -20.67 2.43
CA ILE A 98 -11.18 -21.94 1.83
C ILE A 98 -9.87 -22.48 2.38
N HIS A 99 -8.99 -21.59 2.84
CA HIS A 99 -7.70 -21.94 3.41
C HIS A 99 -7.29 -20.89 4.42
N PHE A 100 -6.63 -21.29 5.49
CA PHE A 100 -6.12 -20.37 6.50
C PHE A 100 -4.79 -20.85 7.05
N ARG A 101 -3.82 -19.94 7.08
CA ARG A 101 -2.51 -20.16 7.69
C ARG A 101 -2.40 -19.25 8.91
N GLU A 102 -2.29 -19.87 10.08
CA GLU A 102 -2.04 -19.14 11.32
C GLU A 102 -0.55 -18.81 11.47
N ALA A 103 -0.27 -17.66 12.08
CA ALA A 103 1.07 -17.25 12.47
C ALA A 103 1.66 -18.28 13.46
N ALA A 104 2.84 -18.83 13.16
CA ALA A 104 3.51 -19.76 14.06
C ALA A 104 3.95 -19.04 15.35
N VAL A 105 3.46 -19.50 16.50
CA VAL A 105 3.85 -19.00 17.82
C VAL A 105 5.36 -19.22 18.04
N GLY A 106 6.09 -18.19 18.45
CA GLY A 106 7.53 -18.27 18.77
C GLY A 106 8.50 -17.94 17.63
N HIS A 107 7.99 -17.65 16.42
CA HIS A 107 8.79 -17.14 15.30
C HIS A 107 8.51 -15.67 15.01
N GLU A 108 8.24 -14.87 16.07
CA GLU A 108 7.85 -13.46 15.95
C GLU A 108 8.86 -12.63 15.14
N LEU A 109 10.14 -12.93 15.29
CA LEU A 109 11.23 -12.25 14.58
C LEU A 109 11.46 -12.76 13.14
N ASP A 110 10.94 -13.94 12.77
CA ASP A 110 11.21 -14.58 11.47
C ASP A 110 10.10 -14.36 10.44
N CYS A 111 9.17 -13.43 10.70
CA CYS A 111 7.93 -13.15 9.94
C CYS A 111 6.86 -14.24 10.14
N PRO A 112 6.11 -14.24 11.26
CA PRO A 112 4.99 -15.14 11.45
C PRO A 112 3.83 -14.65 10.57
N GLN A 113 3.82 -15.09 9.31
CA GLN A 113 2.78 -14.63 8.40
C GLN A 113 1.50 -15.40 8.65
N GLN A 114 0.43 -14.65 8.85
CA GLN A 114 -0.93 -15.14 8.88
C GLN A 114 -1.64 -14.64 7.63
N PHE A 115 -2.30 -15.54 6.92
CA PHE A 115 -3.11 -15.20 5.77
C PHE A 115 -4.29 -16.17 5.64
N GLY A 116 -5.35 -15.71 4.99
CA GLY A 116 -6.43 -16.57 4.53
C GLY A 116 -6.61 -16.47 3.03
N ILE A 117 -7.29 -17.47 2.48
CA ILE A 117 -7.77 -17.46 1.10
C ILE A 117 -9.29 -17.63 1.17
N TRP A 118 -10.01 -16.70 0.55
CA TRP A 118 -11.46 -16.71 0.47
C TRP A 118 -11.91 -16.90 -0.98
N GLU A 119 -13.00 -17.64 -1.16
CA GLU A 119 -13.80 -17.60 -2.37
C GLU A 119 -14.93 -16.59 -2.17
N VAL A 120 -14.94 -15.54 -2.99
CA VAL A 120 -15.83 -14.39 -2.83
C VAL A 120 -16.76 -14.28 -4.03
N SER A 121 -18.05 -14.30 -3.76
CA SER A 121 -19.08 -14.27 -4.79
C SER A 121 -18.99 -12.99 -5.63
N GLY A 122 -18.94 -13.13 -6.96
CA GLY A 122 -18.80 -12.02 -7.91
C GLY A 122 -17.39 -11.45 -8.06
N VAL A 123 -16.42 -11.83 -7.22
CA VAL A 123 -15.04 -11.31 -7.25
C VAL A 123 -14.03 -12.38 -7.70
N GLY A 124 -14.13 -13.60 -7.17
CA GLY A 124 -13.16 -14.68 -7.41
C GLY A 124 -12.44 -15.11 -6.13
N LEU A 125 -11.16 -15.46 -6.25
CA LEU A 125 -10.33 -15.83 -5.10
C LEU A 125 -9.63 -14.61 -4.51
N VAL A 126 -9.64 -14.49 -3.20
CA VAL A 126 -8.96 -13.41 -2.47
C VAL A 126 -7.97 -13.99 -1.48
N VAL A 127 -6.69 -13.64 -1.63
CA VAL A 127 -5.63 -13.92 -0.66
C VAL A 127 -5.45 -12.68 0.22
N ALA A 128 -5.82 -12.74 1.50
CA ALA A 128 -5.66 -11.61 2.42
C ALA A 128 -4.58 -11.89 3.47
N PHE A 129 -3.52 -11.07 3.46
CA PHE A 129 -2.45 -11.10 4.44
C PHE A 129 -2.80 -10.23 5.65
N ARG A 130 -2.59 -10.78 6.84
CA ARG A 130 -2.66 -10.02 8.09
C ARG A 130 -1.48 -9.04 8.17
N GLY A 131 -1.73 -7.82 8.64
CA GLY A 131 -0.67 -6.90 9.05
C GLY A 131 -0.15 -7.18 10.47
N THR A 132 0.70 -6.31 10.99
CA THR A 132 1.09 -6.40 12.41
C THR A 132 -0.08 -6.00 13.31
N ALA A 133 -0.09 -6.54 14.54
CA ALA A 133 -1.01 -6.06 15.58
C ALA A 133 -0.54 -4.74 16.19
N SER A 134 0.77 -4.43 16.13
CA SER A 134 1.33 -3.16 16.56
C SER A 134 2.17 -2.53 15.44
N ALA A 135 2.03 -1.20 15.26
CA ALA A 135 2.86 -0.46 14.31
C ALA A 135 4.33 -0.36 14.79
N GLU A 136 4.58 -0.58 16.09
CA GLU A 136 5.90 -0.54 16.71
C GLU A 136 6.75 -1.72 16.25
N ASP A 137 6.15 -2.91 16.11
CA ASP A 137 6.80 -4.10 15.54
C ASP A 137 7.30 -3.82 14.12
N VAL A 138 6.53 -3.06 13.32
CA VAL A 138 6.91 -2.73 11.92
C VAL A 138 8.26 -2.01 11.87
N PHE A 139 8.52 -1.05 12.76
CA PHE A 139 9.77 -0.28 12.77
C PHE A 139 10.98 -1.12 13.18
N ILE A 140 10.76 -2.15 13.99
CA ILE A 140 11.82 -3.00 14.54
C ILE A 140 12.10 -4.19 13.61
N ASP A 141 11.06 -4.72 12.95
CA ASP A 141 11.12 -5.97 12.18
C ASP A 141 11.38 -5.75 10.69
N THR A 142 11.25 -4.52 10.17
CA THR A 142 11.49 -4.29 8.74
C THR A 142 12.97 -4.26 8.41
N ASN A 143 13.47 -5.41 7.95
CA ASN A 143 14.69 -5.49 7.18
C ASN A 143 14.49 -4.78 5.82
N ILE A 144 14.72 -3.46 5.80
CA ILE A 144 14.56 -2.59 4.63
C ILE A 144 15.62 -2.80 3.55
N GLU A 145 16.46 -3.83 3.68
CA GLU A 145 17.45 -4.14 2.67
C GLU A 145 16.77 -4.46 1.34
N PRO A 146 17.14 -3.79 0.24
CA PRO A 146 16.59 -4.11 -1.07
C PRO A 146 17.25 -5.37 -1.63
N VAL A 147 16.45 -6.38 -1.96
CA VAL A 147 16.91 -7.62 -2.61
C VAL A 147 16.41 -7.71 -4.05
N PRO A 148 17.16 -8.34 -4.97
CA PRO A 148 16.69 -8.53 -6.35
C PRO A 148 15.40 -9.34 -6.40
N LEU A 149 14.45 -8.90 -7.22
CA LEU A 149 13.24 -9.66 -7.51
C LEU A 149 13.60 -10.89 -8.36
N ASP A 150 13.20 -12.08 -7.90
CA ASP A 150 13.49 -13.35 -8.59
C ASP A 150 12.65 -13.45 -9.88
N ALA A 151 13.30 -13.29 -11.02
CA ALA A 151 12.68 -13.34 -12.35
C ALA A 151 13.11 -14.61 -13.11
N THR A 152 12.98 -15.77 -12.47
CA THR A 152 13.43 -17.08 -12.97
C THR A 152 12.79 -17.53 -14.30
N GLY A 153 11.86 -16.77 -14.87
CA GLY A 153 11.08 -17.09 -16.07
C GLY A 153 11.57 -16.56 -17.43
N GLY A 154 12.86 -16.23 -17.62
CA GLY A 154 13.43 -16.16 -18.98
C GLY A 154 13.99 -14.83 -19.49
N LEU A 155 14.23 -13.84 -18.63
CA LEU A 155 15.21 -12.80 -18.97
C LEU A 155 16.58 -13.32 -18.53
N ARG A 156 17.44 -13.68 -19.50
CA ARG A 156 18.85 -14.00 -19.22
C ARG A 156 19.55 -12.71 -18.74
N GLY A 157 19.34 -12.34 -17.48
CA GLY A 157 19.87 -11.14 -16.86
C GLY A 157 19.27 -10.95 -15.47
N ARG A 158 20.09 -10.56 -14.49
CA ARG A 158 19.60 -10.18 -13.16
C ARG A 158 18.53 -9.11 -13.32
N SER A 159 17.34 -9.33 -12.73
CA SER A 159 16.32 -8.29 -12.67
C SER A 159 16.93 -7.05 -12.04
N ALA A 160 16.78 -5.90 -12.69
CA ALA A 160 17.22 -4.63 -12.11
C ALA A 160 16.22 -4.13 -11.04
N ILE A 161 15.06 -4.78 -10.94
CA ILE A 161 14.06 -4.48 -9.92
C ILE A 161 14.52 -5.10 -8.61
N LYS A 162 14.65 -4.25 -7.60
CA LYS A 162 14.81 -4.68 -6.21
C LYS A 162 13.52 -4.44 -5.45
N VAL A 163 13.29 -5.24 -4.43
CA VAL A 163 12.14 -5.17 -3.53
C VAL A 163 12.60 -5.26 -2.09
N HIS A 164 11.75 -4.81 -1.17
CA HIS A 164 12.02 -4.90 0.26
C HIS A 164 12.18 -6.37 0.70
N ARG A 165 13.33 -6.73 1.29
CA ARG A 165 13.66 -8.11 1.66
C ARG A 165 12.64 -8.76 2.58
N GLY A 166 12.28 -8.08 3.68
CA GLY A 166 11.31 -8.62 4.64
C GLY A 166 9.97 -8.97 4.00
N PHE A 167 9.38 -8.05 3.23
CA PHE A 167 8.12 -8.30 2.53
C PHE A 167 8.23 -9.40 1.48
N TYR A 168 9.31 -9.39 0.71
CA TYR A 168 9.50 -10.32 -0.39
C TYR A 168 9.74 -11.76 0.06
N GLU A 169 10.71 -11.99 0.95
CA GLU A 169 11.02 -13.33 1.46
C GLU A 169 9.84 -13.88 2.26
N GLY A 170 9.18 -13.02 3.03
CA GLY A 170 7.98 -13.38 3.76
C GLY A 170 6.88 -13.89 2.83
N ALA A 171 6.46 -13.09 1.85
CA ALA A 171 5.42 -13.47 0.90
C ALA A 171 5.80 -14.70 0.05
N LYS A 172 7.07 -14.79 -0.38
CA LYS A 172 7.58 -15.88 -1.22
C LYS A 172 7.47 -17.25 -0.54
N ARG A 173 7.63 -17.33 0.79
CA ARG A 173 7.51 -18.60 1.54
C ARG A 173 6.14 -19.28 1.42
N HIS A 174 5.10 -18.51 1.15
CA HIS A 174 3.73 -19.01 1.05
C HIS A 174 3.26 -19.20 -0.40
N LEU A 175 4.12 -18.89 -1.38
CA LEU A 175 3.74 -18.91 -2.78
C LEU A 175 3.31 -20.29 -3.26
N GLU A 176 4.03 -21.34 -2.89
CA GLU A 176 3.70 -22.72 -3.31
C GLU A 176 2.36 -23.18 -2.71
N GLU A 177 2.13 -22.86 -1.43
CA GLU A 177 0.88 -23.13 -0.72
C GLU A 177 -0.31 -22.38 -1.37
N ILE A 178 -0.15 -21.08 -1.63
CA ILE A 178 -1.17 -20.27 -2.31
C ILE A 178 -1.45 -20.80 -3.72
N ALA A 179 -0.40 -21.10 -4.49
CA ALA A 179 -0.54 -21.61 -5.85
C ALA A 179 -1.27 -22.96 -5.89
N ALA A 180 -0.99 -23.85 -4.93
CA ALA A 180 -1.69 -25.13 -4.81
C ALA A 180 -3.18 -24.95 -4.55
N VAL A 181 -3.56 -24.09 -3.60
CA VAL A 181 -4.97 -23.81 -3.29
C VAL A 181 -5.69 -23.16 -4.47
N VAL A 182 -5.07 -22.19 -5.15
CA VAL A 182 -5.65 -21.58 -6.35
C VAL A 182 -5.85 -22.60 -7.47
N SER A 183 -4.85 -23.45 -7.73
CA SER A 183 -4.94 -24.48 -8.77
C SER A 183 -6.02 -25.54 -8.47
N GLU A 184 -6.20 -25.90 -7.19
CA GLU A 184 -7.27 -26.80 -6.75
C GLU A 184 -8.64 -26.19 -7.06
N ARG A 185 -8.85 -24.92 -6.69
CA ARG A 185 -10.13 -24.21 -6.94
C ARG A 185 -10.40 -23.96 -8.41
N ASP A 186 -9.39 -23.62 -9.19
CA ASP A 186 -9.52 -23.52 -10.65
C ASP A 186 -9.96 -24.85 -11.27
N SER A 187 -9.43 -25.97 -10.76
CA SER A 187 -9.77 -27.31 -11.23
C SER A 187 -11.20 -27.70 -10.86
N GLU A 188 -11.62 -27.43 -9.62
CA GLU A 188 -13.00 -27.64 -9.16
C GLU A 188 -14.01 -26.79 -9.96
N ALA A 189 -13.67 -25.54 -10.26
CA ALA A 189 -14.52 -24.63 -11.04
C ALA A 189 -14.55 -24.98 -12.54
N GLY A 190 -13.63 -25.83 -13.02
CA GLY A 190 -13.45 -26.13 -14.45
C GLY A 190 -13.01 -24.93 -15.29
N LYS A 191 -12.53 -23.86 -14.64
CA LYS A 191 -12.07 -22.61 -15.27
C LYS A 191 -11.14 -21.87 -14.31
N ARG A 192 -10.29 -21.01 -14.87
CA ARG A 192 -9.48 -20.09 -14.06
C ARG A 192 -10.36 -19.03 -13.40
N LEU A 193 -10.13 -18.78 -12.12
CA LEU A 193 -10.80 -17.75 -11.33
C LEU A 193 -9.92 -16.49 -11.25
N PRO A 194 -10.50 -15.27 -11.24
CA PRO A 194 -9.74 -14.07 -10.95
C PRO A 194 -9.12 -14.18 -9.54
N VAL A 195 -7.87 -13.73 -9.39
CA VAL A 195 -7.15 -13.78 -8.11
C VAL A 195 -6.81 -12.36 -7.65
N TRP A 196 -7.25 -12.02 -6.45
CA TRP A 196 -6.93 -10.77 -5.78
C TRP A 196 -6.03 -11.02 -4.58
N VAL A 197 -5.00 -10.20 -4.42
CA VAL A 197 -4.14 -10.22 -3.24
C VAL A 197 -4.33 -8.91 -2.48
N THR A 198 -4.64 -9.01 -1.19
CA THR A 198 -4.94 -7.85 -0.35
C THR A 198 -4.24 -7.93 0.99
N GLY A 199 -4.19 -6.80 1.67
CA GLY A 199 -3.62 -6.69 3.00
C GLY A 199 -3.61 -5.26 3.49
N HIS A 200 -3.66 -5.13 4.82
CA HIS A 200 -3.54 -3.86 5.53
C HIS A 200 -2.12 -3.72 6.10
N SER A 201 -1.57 -2.50 6.13
CA SER A 201 -0.27 -2.22 6.77
C SER A 201 0.85 -3.12 6.21
N LEU A 202 1.60 -3.80 7.09
CA LEU A 202 2.57 -4.84 6.76
C LEU A 202 2.01 -5.90 5.79
N GLY A 203 0.76 -6.32 5.98
CA GLY A 203 0.07 -7.28 5.11
C GLY A 203 -0.09 -6.77 3.69
N GLY A 204 -0.30 -5.46 3.53
CA GLY A 204 -0.30 -4.80 2.22
C GLY A 204 1.08 -4.80 1.55
N GLY A 205 2.15 -4.69 2.36
CA GLY A 205 3.52 -4.89 1.90
C GLY A 205 3.75 -6.30 1.34
N TYR A 206 3.28 -7.34 2.05
CA TYR A 206 3.32 -8.73 1.57
C TYR A 206 2.49 -8.93 0.30
N ALA A 207 1.28 -8.37 0.24
CA ALA A 207 0.41 -8.45 -0.92
C ALA A 207 1.08 -7.86 -2.19
N ASN A 208 1.63 -6.64 -2.07
CA ASN A 208 2.36 -6.00 -3.16
C ASN A 208 3.63 -6.77 -3.56
N ALA A 209 4.39 -7.30 -2.59
CA ALA A 209 5.56 -8.11 -2.86
C ALA A 209 5.22 -9.42 -3.59
N LEU A 210 4.14 -10.10 -3.18
CA LEU A 210 3.65 -11.31 -3.84
C LEU A 210 3.25 -11.00 -5.28
N ALA A 211 2.47 -9.95 -5.51
CA ALA A 211 2.03 -9.60 -6.85
C ALA A 211 3.20 -9.25 -7.79
N LEU A 212 4.21 -8.53 -7.30
CA LEU A 212 5.45 -8.29 -8.04
C LEU A 212 6.18 -9.59 -8.40
N HIS A 213 6.23 -10.56 -7.48
CA HIS A 213 6.78 -11.88 -7.75
C HIS A 213 5.99 -12.60 -8.86
N LEU A 214 4.67 -12.60 -8.75
CA LEU A 214 3.78 -13.22 -9.73
C LEU A 214 3.97 -12.62 -11.12
N LEU A 215 4.09 -11.29 -11.22
CA LEU A 215 4.38 -10.58 -12.47
C LEU A 215 5.77 -10.91 -13.04
N ALA A 216 6.77 -11.14 -12.18
CA ALA A 216 8.16 -11.37 -12.60
C ALA A 216 8.40 -12.77 -13.16
N ASN A 217 7.58 -13.75 -12.75
CA ASN A 217 7.77 -15.14 -13.10
C ASN A 217 6.60 -15.66 -13.95
N ARG A 218 6.91 -16.08 -15.19
CA ARG A 218 5.92 -16.57 -16.16
C ARG A 218 5.13 -17.78 -15.65
N ALA A 219 5.75 -18.66 -14.87
CA ALA A 219 5.07 -19.85 -14.36
C ALA A 219 3.96 -19.44 -13.38
N THR A 220 4.23 -18.46 -12.53
CA THR A 220 3.32 -18.00 -11.49
C THR A 220 2.39 -16.89 -11.95
N ALA A 221 2.74 -16.13 -13.01
CA ALA A 221 1.87 -15.13 -13.64
C ALA A 221 0.53 -15.73 -14.11
N GLN A 222 0.52 -17.04 -14.37
CA GLN A 222 -0.69 -17.78 -14.71
C GLN A 222 -1.76 -17.76 -13.61
N LEU A 223 -1.38 -17.52 -12.35
CA LEU A 223 -2.33 -17.33 -11.24
C LEU A 223 -3.22 -16.09 -11.46
N PHE A 224 -2.77 -15.09 -12.21
CA PHE A 224 -3.58 -13.96 -12.63
C PHE A 224 -4.17 -14.14 -14.05
N GLY A 225 -4.16 -15.35 -14.60
CA GLY A 225 -4.55 -15.60 -15.99
C GLY A 225 -6.01 -15.29 -16.31
N ALA A 226 -6.89 -15.28 -15.30
CA ALA A 226 -8.29 -14.84 -15.41
C ALA A 226 -8.51 -13.40 -14.90
N GLY A 227 -7.44 -12.63 -14.74
CA GLY A 227 -7.44 -11.27 -14.19
C GLY A 227 -7.30 -11.22 -12.67
N GLY A 228 -7.66 -10.06 -12.12
CA GLY A 228 -7.49 -9.71 -10.71
C GLY A 228 -6.31 -8.76 -10.51
N GLY A 229 -5.61 -8.89 -9.38
CA GLY A 229 -4.44 -8.07 -9.06
C GLY A 229 -4.29 -7.80 -7.57
N THR A 230 -4.00 -6.55 -7.18
CA THR A 230 -3.86 -6.17 -5.77
C THR A 230 -4.72 -4.99 -5.38
N VAL A 231 -5.22 -5.04 -4.14
CA VAL A 231 -5.81 -3.89 -3.45
C VAL A 231 -5.24 -3.86 -2.05
N THR A 232 -4.56 -2.79 -1.65
CA THR A 232 -3.95 -2.70 -0.31
C THR A 232 -4.41 -1.48 0.45
N PHE A 233 -4.34 -1.54 1.79
CA PHE A 233 -4.82 -0.47 2.68
C PHE A 233 -3.68 -0.03 3.58
N GLY A 234 -3.19 1.19 3.40
CA GLY A 234 -2.10 1.72 4.23
C GLY A 234 -0.78 0.97 4.06
N ALA A 235 -0.54 0.38 2.88
CA ALA A 235 0.65 -0.41 2.63
C ALA A 235 1.91 0.46 2.53
N PRO A 236 3.06 0.02 3.07
CA PRO A 236 4.35 0.65 2.83
C PRO A 236 4.80 0.45 1.37
N MET A 237 5.73 1.28 0.90
CA MET A 237 6.35 1.09 -0.41
C MET A 237 7.25 -0.14 -0.43
N VAL A 238 7.19 -0.93 -1.50
CA VAL A 238 7.88 -2.24 -1.57
C VAL A 238 9.00 -2.24 -2.61
N VAL A 239 8.92 -1.38 -3.62
CA VAL A 239 9.83 -1.43 -4.78
C VAL A 239 10.99 -0.47 -4.57
N HIS A 240 12.22 -0.91 -4.84
CA HIS A 240 13.43 -0.12 -4.67
C HIS A 240 14.17 0.06 -6.00
N SER A 241 14.57 1.30 -6.31
CA SER A 241 15.45 1.60 -7.44
C SER A 241 16.20 2.93 -7.25
N GLU A 242 17.47 2.94 -7.64
CA GLU A 242 18.26 4.17 -7.78
C GLU A 242 17.99 4.87 -9.13
N VAL A 243 17.34 4.18 -10.08
CA VAL A 243 16.99 4.68 -11.42
C VAL A 243 15.50 4.41 -11.67
N PRO A 244 14.59 5.23 -11.12
CA PRO A 244 13.15 4.94 -11.15
C PRO A 244 12.56 4.91 -12.56
N GLU A 245 13.08 5.69 -13.52
CA GLU A 245 12.61 5.67 -14.91
C GLU A 245 12.80 4.29 -15.56
N ARG A 246 13.88 3.59 -15.18
CA ARG A 246 14.14 2.22 -15.65
C ARG A 246 13.21 1.23 -14.96
N LEU A 247 12.99 1.43 -13.66
CA LEU A 247 12.09 0.60 -12.86
C LEU A 247 10.68 0.55 -13.46
N TYR A 248 10.05 1.71 -13.64
CA TYR A 248 8.67 1.77 -14.16
C TYR A 248 8.55 1.20 -15.57
N ARG A 249 9.54 1.43 -16.45
CA ARG A 249 9.58 0.77 -17.77
C ARG A 249 9.61 -0.76 -17.68
N GLN A 250 10.35 -1.32 -16.71
CA GLN A 250 10.41 -2.76 -16.49
C GLN A 250 9.11 -3.29 -15.91
N LEU A 251 8.53 -2.59 -14.93
CA LEU A 251 7.26 -2.96 -14.32
C LEU A 251 6.12 -3.00 -15.34
N GLY A 252 5.97 -1.99 -16.19
CA GLY A 252 4.98 -2.01 -17.28
C GLY A 252 5.25 -3.08 -18.33
N THR A 253 6.50 -3.52 -18.50
CA THR A 253 6.82 -4.66 -19.37
C THR A 253 6.41 -5.99 -18.74
N MET A 254 6.56 -6.12 -17.42
CA MET A 254 6.12 -7.30 -16.68
C MET A 254 4.60 -7.43 -16.67
N GLU A 255 3.88 -6.33 -16.42
CA GLU A 255 2.42 -6.25 -16.47
C GLU A 255 1.88 -6.71 -17.83
N ARG A 256 2.30 -6.07 -18.93
CA ARG A 256 1.89 -6.46 -20.30
C ARG A 256 2.19 -7.92 -20.63
N ARG A 257 3.30 -8.46 -20.10
CA ARG A 257 3.67 -9.86 -20.30
C ARG A 257 2.75 -10.81 -19.54
N ALA A 258 2.37 -10.45 -18.31
CA ALA A 258 1.45 -11.22 -17.49
C ALA A 258 0.05 -11.21 -18.13
N GLU A 259 -0.43 -10.05 -18.58
CA GLU A 259 -1.70 -9.92 -19.31
C GLU A 259 -1.72 -10.76 -20.58
N ALA A 260 -0.66 -10.68 -21.39
CA ALA A 260 -0.54 -11.49 -22.61
C ALA A 260 -0.52 -13.01 -22.33
N SER A 261 -0.24 -13.45 -21.10
CA SER A 261 -0.29 -14.87 -20.73
C SER A 261 -1.70 -15.39 -20.46
N GLY A 262 -2.67 -14.51 -20.17
CA GLY A 262 -4.08 -14.86 -20.03
C GLY A 262 -4.82 -14.99 -21.38
N GLY A 263 -4.22 -14.54 -22.48
CA GLY A 263 -4.85 -14.50 -23.81
C GLY A 263 -5.29 -13.09 -24.21
N ALA A 264 -5.82 -12.94 -25.43
CA ALA A 264 -6.24 -11.63 -25.96
C ALA A 264 -7.44 -11.02 -25.22
N ASP A 265 -8.27 -11.88 -24.62
CA ASP A 265 -9.49 -11.49 -23.89
C ASP A 265 -9.27 -11.45 -22.37
N ALA A 266 -8.04 -11.61 -21.90
CA ALA A 266 -7.75 -11.56 -20.47
C ALA A 266 -8.02 -10.15 -19.92
N PRO A 267 -8.73 -10.04 -18.77
CA PRO A 267 -8.93 -8.75 -18.16
C PRO A 267 -7.60 -8.12 -17.74
N GLN A 268 -7.52 -6.80 -17.83
CA GLN A 268 -6.37 -6.02 -17.38
C GLN A 268 -6.11 -6.26 -15.90
N LEU A 269 -4.83 -6.38 -15.52
CA LEU A 269 -4.45 -6.51 -14.12
C LEU A 269 -4.59 -5.16 -13.40
N GLN A 270 -4.97 -5.23 -12.12
CA GLN A 270 -5.34 -4.04 -11.36
C GLN A 270 -4.56 -3.95 -10.07
N PHE A 271 -3.86 -2.84 -9.84
CA PHE A 271 -3.02 -2.64 -8.68
C PHE A 271 -3.41 -1.34 -7.99
N HIS A 272 -4.15 -1.43 -6.88
CA HIS A 272 -4.71 -0.31 -6.16
C HIS A 272 -4.15 -0.21 -4.74
N ASN A 273 -3.80 1.00 -4.31
CA ASN A 273 -3.29 1.27 -2.96
C ASN A 273 -4.12 2.38 -2.34
N LEU A 274 -4.89 2.04 -1.32
CA LEU A 274 -5.71 2.99 -0.58
C LEU A 274 -4.88 3.56 0.57
N VAL A 275 -4.78 4.88 0.60
CA VAL A 275 -4.03 5.62 1.60
C VAL A 275 -4.98 6.56 2.32
N ASN A 276 -5.25 6.29 3.58
CA ASN A 276 -5.89 7.26 4.45
C ASN A 276 -4.91 8.42 4.61
N ASN A 277 -5.38 9.65 4.40
CA ASN A 277 -4.48 10.78 4.32
C ASN A 277 -3.60 10.96 5.57
N ALA A 278 -4.17 10.69 6.74
CA ALA A 278 -3.47 10.80 8.01
C ALA A 278 -2.56 9.60 8.34
N ASP A 279 -2.50 8.59 7.48
CA ASP A 279 -1.76 7.35 7.71
C ASP A 279 -0.25 7.53 7.47
N VAL A 280 0.58 7.24 8.47
CA VAL A 280 2.03 7.34 8.33
C VAL A 280 2.66 6.16 7.58
N VAL A 281 2.04 4.98 7.54
CA VAL A 281 2.68 3.74 7.06
C VAL A 281 3.10 3.77 5.58
N PRO A 282 2.25 4.24 4.64
CA PRO A 282 2.64 4.43 3.24
C PRO A 282 3.80 5.41 3.03
N ARG A 283 4.18 6.15 4.06
CA ARG A 283 5.16 7.23 4.03
C ARG A 283 6.44 6.88 4.80
N LEU A 284 6.48 5.72 5.46
CA LEU A 284 7.65 5.24 6.22
C LEU A 284 8.88 5.06 5.35
N LEU A 285 8.66 4.53 4.15
CA LEU A 285 9.66 4.39 3.12
C LEU A 285 9.51 5.53 2.13
N GLY A 286 10.56 5.82 1.36
CA GLY A 286 10.66 6.97 0.46
C GLY A 286 11.25 8.21 1.11
N THR A 287 11.10 9.34 0.43
CA THR A 287 11.55 10.67 0.89
C THR A 287 10.52 11.36 1.80
N SER A 288 9.35 10.75 1.97
CA SER A 288 8.21 11.39 2.62
C SER A 288 8.54 11.81 4.05
N LEU A 289 9.28 11.03 4.84
CA LEU A 289 9.62 11.32 6.24
C LEU A 289 10.98 11.98 6.44
N ASP A 290 11.55 12.66 5.44
CA ASP A 290 12.87 13.27 5.53
C ASP A 290 13.07 14.16 6.78
N VAL A 291 12.04 14.90 7.19
CA VAL A 291 12.09 15.75 8.40
C VAL A 291 12.15 14.90 9.67
N VAL A 292 11.32 13.85 9.77
CA VAL A 292 11.31 12.95 10.94
C VAL A 292 12.62 12.19 11.01
N HIS A 293 13.11 11.67 9.89
CA HIS A 293 14.41 11.01 9.81
C HIS A 293 15.55 11.96 10.20
N ALA A 294 15.56 13.21 9.74
CA ALA A 294 16.59 14.19 10.14
C ALA A 294 16.59 14.45 11.66
N VAL A 295 15.42 14.51 12.29
CA VAL A 295 15.32 14.62 13.74
C VAL A 295 15.85 13.36 14.40
N MET A 296 15.42 12.17 13.96
CA MET A 296 15.85 10.89 14.55
C MET A 296 17.35 10.61 14.35
N GLU A 297 17.93 11.01 13.22
CA GLU A 297 19.36 10.90 12.92
C GLU A 297 20.23 11.60 13.96
N SER A 298 19.74 12.70 14.54
CA SER A 298 20.46 13.41 15.62
C SER A 298 20.55 12.61 16.91
N TYR A 299 19.67 11.62 17.11
CA TYR A 299 19.62 10.78 18.30
C TYR A 299 20.17 9.36 18.04
N VAL A 300 19.97 8.82 16.84
CA VAL A 300 20.37 7.47 16.45
C VAL A 300 21.05 7.52 15.08
N PRO A 301 22.39 7.71 15.04
CA PRO A 301 23.14 7.86 13.77
C PRO A 301 22.97 6.69 12.79
N LEU A 302 22.64 5.48 13.28
CA LEU A 302 22.37 4.30 12.46
C LEU A 302 21.23 4.55 11.45
N ILE A 303 20.27 5.42 11.78
CA ILE A 303 19.13 5.79 10.93
C ILE A 303 19.58 6.43 9.63
N LYS A 304 20.77 7.06 9.58
CA LYS A 304 21.29 7.64 8.33
C LYS A 304 21.41 6.61 7.21
N SER A 305 21.87 5.41 7.55
CA SER A 305 21.97 4.30 6.59
C SER A 305 20.59 3.81 6.14
N VAL A 306 19.62 3.84 7.06
CA VAL A 306 18.23 3.43 6.82
C VAL A 306 17.54 4.44 5.91
N ARG A 307 17.69 5.75 6.18
CA ARG A 307 17.15 6.84 5.37
C ARG A 307 17.67 6.80 3.94
N ALA A 308 18.98 6.63 3.75
CA ALA A 308 19.58 6.57 2.41
C ALA A 308 18.99 5.43 1.56
N LYS A 309 18.67 4.28 2.18
CA LYS A 309 17.97 3.18 1.52
C LYS A 309 16.49 3.48 1.32
N ALA A 310 15.82 4.00 2.35
CA ALA A 310 14.41 4.35 2.33
C ALA A 310 14.07 5.33 1.20
N ALA A 311 14.92 6.33 0.95
CA ALA A 311 14.73 7.35 -0.09
C ALA A 311 14.59 6.79 -1.52
N ASN A 312 15.07 5.56 -1.76
CA ASN A 312 15.02 4.89 -3.06
C ASN A 312 13.86 3.89 -3.19
N TYR A 313 12.93 3.88 -2.22
CA TYR A 313 11.67 3.15 -2.35
C TYR A 313 10.62 3.98 -3.06
N HIS A 314 9.88 3.34 -3.95
CA HIS A 314 8.92 3.97 -4.85
C HIS A 314 7.55 3.30 -4.77
N SER A 315 6.53 4.05 -5.16
CA SER A 315 5.14 3.62 -5.22
C SER A 315 4.91 2.62 -6.37
N PHE A 316 3.96 1.71 -6.21
CA PHE A 316 3.63 0.69 -7.21
C PHE A 316 2.12 0.62 -7.40
N GLY A 317 1.63 0.75 -8.63
CA GLY A 317 0.20 0.76 -8.95
C GLY A 317 -0.47 2.13 -8.78
N THR A 318 -1.81 2.14 -8.90
CA THR A 318 -2.67 3.31 -8.70
C THR A 318 -2.88 3.57 -7.21
N TYR A 319 -2.78 4.84 -6.80
CA TYR A 319 -3.02 5.29 -5.43
C TYR A 319 -4.36 6.05 -5.31
N HIS A 320 -5.08 5.74 -4.24
CA HIS A 320 -6.34 6.36 -3.88
C HIS A 320 -6.21 6.95 -2.48
N PHE A 321 -6.27 8.28 -2.38
CA PHE A 321 -6.17 9.01 -1.13
C PHE A 321 -7.56 9.22 -0.54
N ILE A 322 -7.77 8.74 0.69
CA ILE A 322 -9.01 8.95 1.43
C ILE A 322 -8.83 10.19 2.31
N VAL A 323 -9.51 11.27 1.95
CA VAL A 323 -9.48 12.57 2.62
C VAL A 323 -10.88 12.87 3.14
N GLY A 324 -11.05 12.88 4.46
CA GLY A 324 -12.39 12.92 5.06
C GLY A 324 -13.24 11.75 4.56
N SER A 325 -14.37 12.06 3.96
CA SER A 325 -15.29 11.11 3.34
C SER A 325 -15.11 10.95 1.82
N ARG A 326 -14.07 11.54 1.24
CA ARG A 326 -13.85 11.53 -0.21
C ARG A 326 -12.65 10.66 -0.56
N VAL A 327 -12.76 9.95 -1.68
CA VAL A 327 -11.63 9.28 -2.32
C VAL A 327 -11.15 10.13 -3.49
N ARG A 328 -9.85 10.38 -3.53
CA ARG A 328 -9.15 11.19 -4.54
C ARG A 328 -8.08 10.34 -5.21
N THR A 329 -7.88 10.52 -6.50
CA THR A 329 -6.79 9.85 -7.23
C THR A 329 -6.00 10.89 -7.98
N PRO A 330 -4.66 10.88 -7.90
CA PRO A 330 -3.82 11.73 -8.73
C PRO A 330 -4.21 11.56 -10.19
N LEU A 331 -4.50 12.68 -10.87
CA LEU A 331 -4.62 12.63 -12.32
C LEU A 331 -3.21 12.59 -12.89
N HIS A 332 -3.02 11.73 -13.89
CA HIS A 332 -1.97 11.98 -14.85
C HIS A 332 -2.54 12.93 -15.90
N GLY A 333 -2.21 14.21 -15.79
CA GLY A 333 -2.34 15.11 -16.92
C GLY A 333 -1.46 14.56 -18.03
N ARG A 334 -2.02 14.28 -19.22
CA ARG A 334 -1.21 14.28 -20.44
C ARG A 334 -0.35 15.53 -20.34
N LEU A 335 0.97 15.40 -20.29
CA LEU A 335 1.85 16.53 -20.55
C LEU A 335 1.25 17.21 -21.78
N PRO A 336 0.89 18.51 -21.72
CA PRO A 336 0.33 19.19 -22.87
C PRO A 336 1.27 18.88 -24.02
N GLU A 337 0.77 18.15 -25.04
CA GLU A 337 1.58 17.80 -26.20
C GLU A 337 2.22 19.10 -26.66
N ASP A 338 3.55 19.11 -26.71
CA ASP A 338 4.33 20.32 -26.93
C ASP A 338 3.68 21.10 -28.07
N PRO A 339 3.12 22.30 -27.82
CA PRO A 339 2.31 23.02 -28.80
C PRO A 339 3.11 23.40 -30.06
N GLN A 340 4.42 23.17 -30.05
CA GLN A 340 5.30 23.33 -31.21
C GLN A 340 5.36 22.11 -32.14
N SER A 341 4.86 20.95 -31.75
CA SER A 341 4.68 19.83 -32.68
C SER A 341 3.47 20.14 -33.56
N GLY A 342 3.70 20.69 -34.75
CA GLY A 342 2.66 21.06 -35.73
C GLY A 342 1.83 19.88 -36.29
N ALA A 343 1.68 18.79 -35.52
CA ALA A 343 0.80 17.69 -35.83
C ALA A 343 -0.64 18.15 -35.54
N SER A 344 -1.48 18.10 -36.58
CA SER A 344 -2.91 18.39 -36.50
C SER A 344 -3.57 17.58 -35.38
N MET A 345 -4.18 18.28 -34.42
CA MET A 345 -4.96 17.72 -33.31
C MET A 345 -5.96 16.65 -33.82
N PRO A 346 -5.92 15.40 -33.32
CA PRO A 346 -6.98 14.43 -33.61
C PRO A 346 -8.31 14.96 -33.04
N THR A 347 -9.31 15.15 -33.90
CA THR A 347 -10.62 15.72 -33.57
C THR A 347 -11.57 14.75 -32.83
N SER A 348 -11.08 13.63 -32.30
CA SER A 348 -11.90 12.71 -31.51
C SER A 348 -11.97 13.17 -30.06
N SER A 349 -13.11 13.73 -29.66
CA SER A 349 -13.45 14.32 -28.35
C SER A 349 -13.55 13.33 -27.18
N SER A 350 -12.83 12.22 -27.21
CA SER A 350 -12.74 11.25 -26.12
C SER A 350 -11.34 11.34 -25.52
N THR A 351 -11.11 12.37 -24.71
CA THR A 351 -9.88 12.49 -23.92
C THR A 351 -9.88 11.37 -22.89
N GLN A 352 -9.32 10.20 -23.24
CA GLN A 352 -9.17 9.11 -22.28
C GLN A 352 -8.21 9.56 -21.18
N VAL A 353 -8.77 9.82 -20.00
CA VAL A 353 -8.00 10.00 -18.77
C VAL A 353 -7.30 8.68 -18.49
N TYR A 354 -5.99 8.68 -18.64
CA TYR A 354 -5.17 7.49 -18.40
C TYR A 354 -5.10 7.24 -16.89
N GLN A 355 -5.69 6.13 -16.42
CA GLN A 355 -5.44 5.65 -15.07
C GLN A 355 -3.99 5.17 -15.00
N GLY A 356 -3.23 5.64 -14.00
CA GLY A 356 -1.80 5.40 -13.87
C GLY A 356 -1.46 3.92 -13.86
N GLY A 357 -0.97 3.42 -15.00
CA GLY A 357 -0.48 2.05 -15.11
C GLY A 357 0.77 1.85 -14.27
N VAL A 358 1.08 0.60 -13.94
CA VAL A 358 2.24 0.19 -13.13
C VAL A 358 3.58 0.66 -13.73
N GLY A 359 3.61 1.08 -14.99
CA GLY A 359 4.79 1.60 -15.68
C GLY A 359 4.89 3.13 -15.85
N ASP A 360 4.04 3.92 -15.17
CA ASP A 360 4.05 5.38 -15.29
C ASP A 360 4.88 6.06 -14.19
N TYR A 361 6.10 6.48 -14.54
CA TYR A 361 6.99 7.19 -13.62
C TYR A 361 6.49 8.59 -13.24
N ALA A 362 5.86 9.32 -14.16
CA ALA A 362 5.39 10.67 -13.87
C ALA A 362 4.21 10.65 -12.90
N TYR A 363 3.31 9.67 -13.07
CA TYR A 363 2.27 9.37 -12.07
C TYR A 363 2.88 9.04 -10.71
N ALA A 364 3.91 8.18 -10.66
CA ALA A 364 4.57 7.83 -9.41
C ALA A 364 5.24 9.03 -8.72
N GLN A 365 5.83 9.96 -9.47
CA GLN A 365 6.35 11.21 -8.92
C GLN A 365 5.23 12.06 -8.31
N GLU A 366 4.06 12.11 -8.93
CA GLU A 366 2.91 12.82 -8.37
C GLU A 366 2.43 12.15 -7.07
N VAL A 367 2.30 10.82 -7.04
CA VAL A 367 2.02 10.07 -5.82
C VAL A 367 3.04 10.37 -4.72
N ALA A 368 4.34 10.41 -5.04
CA ALA A 368 5.39 10.74 -4.08
C ALA A 368 5.23 12.15 -3.50
N LYS A 369 4.82 13.15 -4.30
CA LYS A 369 4.49 14.50 -3.79
C LYS A 369 3.32 14.46 -2.82
N GLN A 370 2.28 13.68 -3.10
CA GLN A 370 1.10 13.57 -2.23
C GLN A 370 1.39 12.79 -0.94
N LEU A 371 2.31 11.82 -0.99
CA LEU A 371 2.78 11.08 0.17
C LEU A 371 3.74 11.89 1.06
N ASN A 372 4.34 12.98 0.55
CA ASN A 372 5.29 13.79 1.30
C ASN A 372 4.72 14.26 2.66
N SER A 373 5.43 13.97 3.75
CA SER A 373 4.93 14.15 5.12
C SER A 373 4.88 15.60 5.60
N SER A 374 5.44 16.56 4.84
CA SER A 374 5.25 17.99 5.14
C SER A 374 3.76 18.32 5.29
N ARG A 375 2.90 17.62 4.56
CA ARG A 375 1.43 17.72 4.69
C ARG A 375 0.86 17.01 5.91
N ILE A 376 1.48 15.93 6.39
CA ILE A 376 1.06 15.27 7.64
C ILE A 376 1.32 16.17 8.82
N LEU A 377 2.51 16.79 8.91
CA LEU A 377 2.79 17.73 10.00
C LEU A 377 1.79 18.89 9.97
N GLN A 378 1.52 19.45 8.80
CA GLN A 378 0.46 20.45 8.64
C GLN A 378 -0.91 19.94 9.11
N THR A 379 -1.29 18.72 8.73
CA THR A 379 -2.57 18.10 9.12
C THR A 379 -2.64 17.84 10.63
N PHE A 380 -1.56 17.33 11.22
CA PHE A 380 -1.43 17.06 12.64
C PHE A 380 -1.52 18.35 13.47
N PHE A 381 -0.88 19.43 13.02
CA PHE A 381 -0.99 20.72 13.68
C PHE A 381 -2.36 21.36 13.46
N ALA A 382 -2.92 21.27 12.26
CA ALA A 382 -4.26 21.76 11.95
C ALA A 382 -5.34 21.02 12.78
N SER A 383 -5.13 19.74 13.10
CA SER A 383 -6.03 18.95 13.95
C SER A 383 -5.78 19.12 15.46
N ASN A 384 -4.97 20.11 15.86
CA ASN A 384 -4.58 20.36 17.26
C ASN A 384 -4.00 19.11 17.95
N GLY A 385 -3.29 18.26 17.22
CA GLY A 385 -2.70 17.02 17.73
C GLY A 385 -3.71 15.94 18.13
N ARG A 386 -5.01 16.11 17.83
CA ARG A 386 -6.06 15.13 18.16
C ARG A 386 -6.29 14.08 17.08
N GLY A 387 -5.78 14.29 15.87
CA GLY A 387 -5.93 13.33 14.77
C GLY A 387 -4.76 13.40 13.81
N GLY A 388 -3.87 12.40 13.84
CA GLY A 388 -2.80 12.31 12.85
C GLY A 388 -1.78 11.23 13.18
N GLY A 389 -1.55 10.33 12.23
CA GLY A 389 -0.46 9.36 12.24
C GLY A 389 -0.93 7.93 12.50
N VAL A 390 -1.12 7.58 13.77
CA VAL A 390 -1.23 6.16 14.18
C VAL A 390 -2.68 5.71 14.34
N THR A 391 -3.56 6.54 14.90
CA THR A 391 -4.97 6.17 15.14
C THR A 391 -5.77 5.97 13.85
N HIS A 392 -5.34 6.61 12.76
CA HIS A 392 -5.96 6.51 11.44
C HIS A 392 -5.42 5.36 10.58
N HIS A 393 -4.43 4.63 11.07
CA HIS A 393 -3.84 3.46 10.41
C HIS A 393 -4.50 2.14 10.88
N SER A 394 -5.79 2.18 11.24
CA SER A 394 -6.54 0.95 11.53
C SER A 394 -7.35 0.53 10.31
N ILE A 395 -7.43 -0.78 10.05
CA ILE A 395 -8.28 -1.31 8.98
C ILE A 395 -9.75 -0.90 9.16
N LEU A 396 -10.22 -0.79 10.41
CA LEU A 396 -11.56 -0.30 10.74
C LEU A 396 -11.78 1.14 10.25
N SER A 397 -10.76 2.01 10.35
CA SER A 397 -10.86 3.39 9.82
C SER A 397 -10.99 3.41 8.30
N TYR A 398 -10.36 2.48 7.59
CA TYR A 398 -10.52 2.34 6.14
C TYR A 398 -11.93 1.86 5.77
N GLN A 399 -12.46 0.86 6.49
CA GLN A 399 -13.82 0.34 6.29
C GLN A 399 -14.88 1.43 6.49
N GLU A 400 -14.80 2.16 7.62
CA GLU A 400 -15.74 3.24 7.93
C GLU A 400 -15.75 4.32 6.84
N LYS A 401 -14.56 4.74 6.38
CA LYS A 401 -14.45 5.78 5.36
C LYS A 401 -14.92 5.31 3.99
N LEU A 402 -14.68 4.05 3.63
CA LEU A 402 -15.17 3.46 2.38
C LEU A 402 -16.69 3.35 2.40
N ALA A 403 -17.28 2.89 3.51
CA ALA A 403 -18.72 2.83 3.68
C ALA A 403 -19.35 4.22 3.58
N SER A 404 -18.79 5.21 4.30
CA SER A 404 -19.25 6.61 4.24
C SER A 404 -19.15 7.19 2.82
N PHE A 405 -18.06 6.90 2.09
CA PHE A 405 -17.91 7.34 0.72
C PHE A 405 -18.97 6.73 -0.21
N LEU A 406 -19.23 5.42 -0.09
CA LEU A 406 -20.26 4.73 -0.87
C LEU A 406 -21.66 5.29 -0.60
N GLU A 407 -21.99 5.57 0.67
CA GLU A 407 -23.26 6.21 1.04
C GLU A 407 -23.38 7.61 0.42
N GLN A 408 -22.32 8.41 0.48
CA GLN A 408 -22.31 9.75 -0.13
C GLN A 408 -22.44 9.71 -1.65
N MET A 409 -21.78 8.76 -2.31
CA MET A 409 -21.92 8.55 -3.75
C MET A 409 -23.37 8.28 -4.15
N ALA A 410 -24.13 7.60 -3.29
CA ALA A 410 -25.53 7.30 -3.55
C ALA A 410 -26.50 8.46 -3.27
N ILE A 411 -26.16 9.36 -2.35
CA ILE A 411 -26.98 10.55 -2.04
C ILE A 411 -26.85 11.61 -3.15
N GLN A 412 -25.68 11.71 -3.78
CA GLN A 412 -25.39 12.82 -4.69
C GLN A 412 -26.41 12.87 -5.84
N PRO A 413 -27.26 13.92 -5.89
CA PRO A 413 -28.33 14.00 -6.87
C PRO A 413 -27.74 14.01 -8.26
N ARG A 414 -28.28 13.14 -9.14
CA ARG A 414 -27.95 13.19 -10.57
C ARG A 414 -28.30 14.59 -11.07
N LEU A 415 -27.32 15.30 -11.62
CA LEU A 415 -27.54 16.64 -12.15
C LEU A 415 -28.65 16.57 -13.22
N PRO A 416 -29.75 17.32 -13.05
CA PRO A 416 -30.82 17.36 -14.03
C PRO A 416 -30.26 17.96 -15.33
N GLY A 417 -30.01 17.13 -16.32
CA GLY A 417 -29.36 17.50 -17.59
C GLY A 417 -28.34 16.49 -18.13
N SER A 418 -27.89 15.52 -17.34
CA SER A 418 -27.10 14.38 -17.86
C SER A 418 -28.03 13.39 -18.57
N THR A 419 -28.43 13.70 -19.80
CA THR A 419 -29.37 12.90 -20.59
C THR A 419 -28.69 11.85 -21.47
N ALA A 420 -27.35 11.81 -21.55
CA ALA A 420 -26.66 11.13 -22.64
C ALA A 420 -26.07 9.73 -22.33
N ALA A 421 -25.97 9.30 -21.07
CA ALA A 421 -25.30 8.01 -20.76
C ALA A 421 -25.95 7.16 -19.65
N ALA A 422 -26.89 7.70 -18.88
CA ALA A 422 -27.41 7.00 -17.70
C ALA A 422 -28.60 6.05 -17.98
N GLN A 423 -29.17 6.05 -19.19
CA GLN A 423 -30.26 5.12 -19.54
C GLN A 423 -29.77 3.72 -19.94
N ASP A 424 -28.48 3.55 -20.24
CA ASP A 424 -27.93 2.28 -20.73
C ASP A 424 -27.09 1.51 -19.70
N ALA A 425 -26.86 2.05 -18.50
CA ALA A 425 -26.28 1.25 -17.42
C ALA A 425 -27.35 0.24 -16.97
N PRO A 426 -27.15 -1.08 -17.19
CA PRO A 426 -28.14 -2.08 -16.82
C PRO A 426 -28.45 -1.95 -15.32
N PRO A 427 -29.71 -2.15 -14.90
CA PRO A 427 -30.05 -2.15 -13.49
C PRO A 427 -29.09 -3.09 -12.76
N LEU A 428 -28.47 -2.59 -11.68
CA LEU A 428 -27.69 -3.42 -10.79
C LEU A 428 -28.63 -4.49 -10.25
N ASP A 429 -28.38 -5.74 -10.60
CA ASP A 429 -29.13 -6.86 -10.07
C ASP A 429 -28.48 -7.22 -8.73
N PRO A 430 -29.12 -6.93 -7.59
CA PRO A 430 -28.57 -7.26 -6.28
C PRO A 430 -28.40 -8.77 -6.09
N GLU A 431 -29.08 -9.60 -6.91
CA GLU A 431 -28.94 -11.06 -6.91
C GLU A 431 -27.76 -11.55 -7.77
N ASP A 432 -27.23 -10.73 -8.68
CA ASP A 432 -26.00 -11.02 -9.42
C ASP A 432 -24.80 -10.29 -8.78
N PRO A 433 -24.02 -10.97 -7.92
CA PRO A 433 -22.87 -10.36 -7.26
C PRO A 433 -21.78 -9.93 -8.25
N CYS A 434 -21.70 -10.53 -9.44
CA CYS A 434 -20.76 -10.08 -10.47
C CYS A 434 -21.09 -8.66 -10.93
N SER A 435 -22.40 -8.32 -11.00
CA SER A 435 -22.85 -6.98 -11.42
C SER A 435 -22.42 -5.88 -10.46
N LEU A 436 -22.28 -6.20 -9.16
CA LEU A 436 -21.85 -5.25 -8.12
C LEU A 436 -20.43 -4.74 -8.36
N PHE A 437 -19.56 -5.57 -8.94
CA PHE A 437 -18.14 -5.27 -9.13
C PHE A 437 -17.77 -4.94 -10.58
N LYS A 438 -18.76 -4.85 -11.48
CA LYS A 438 -18.51 -4.36 -12.84
C LYS A 438 -17.95 -2.95 -12.76
N LEU A 439 -16.69 -2.81 -13.17
CA LEU A 439 -16.01 -1.54 -13.29
C LEU A 439 -16.66 -0.77 -14.44
N SER A 440 -17.08 0.47 -14.16
CA SER A 440 -17.65 1.29 -15.20
C SER A 440 -16.56 1.62 -16.22
N PRO A 441 -16.83 1.55 -17.55
CA PRO A 441 -15.98 2.27 -18.49
C PRO A 441 -15.94 3.73 -18.04
N THR A 442 -14.73 4.28 -17.96
CA THR A 442 -14.43 5.58 -17.37
C THR A 442 -15.11 6.70 -18.17
N THR A 443 -16.32 7.12 -17.78
CA THR A 443 -16.99 8.29 -18.37
C THR A 443 -16.59 9.56 -17.60
N ASP A 444 -16.02 10.53 -18.32
CA ASP A 444 -15.54 11.80 -17.75
C ASP A 444 -16.72 12.75 -17.49
N ASP A 445 -17.14 12.85 -16.22
CA ASP A 445 -18.19 13.78 -15.78
C ASP A 445 -17.58 15.06 -15.15
N GLY A 446 -16.47 15.56 -15.70
CA GLY A 446 -15.65 16.66 -15.17
C GLY A 446 -16.30 18.05 -15.04
N HIS A 447 -17.64 18.19 -15.04
CA HIS A 447 -18.33 19.50 -15.01
C HIS A 447 -19.10 19.79 -13.71
N GLY A 448 -18.90 19.00 -12.64
CA GLY A 448 -19.79 19.03 -11.46
C GLY A 448 -19.56 20.11 -10.38
N HIS A 449 -18.35 20.58 -10.09
CA HIS A 449 -18.11 21.32 -8.82
C HIS A 449 -17.07 22.45 -8.84
N ALA A 450 -16.78 23.06 -10.00
CA ALA A 450 -15.72 24.08 -10.14
C ALA A 450 -15.77 25.22 -9.09
N VAL A 451 -16.97 25.65 -8.67
CA VAL A 451 -17.14 26.73 -7.68
C VAL A 451 -16.80 26.29 -6.25
N LEU A 452 -17.25 25.10 -5.82
CA LEU A 452 -16.95 24.57 -4.49
C LEU A 452 -15.47 24.18 -4.38
N ASP A 453 -14.89 23.66 -5.47
CA ASP A 453 -13.47 23.34 -5.56
C ASP A 453 -12.59 24.60 -5.52
N GLU A 454 -13.00 25.71 -6.15
CA GLU A 454 -12.27 26.99 -6.07
C GLU A 454 -12.36 27.65 -4.68
N LEU A 455 -13.52 27.55 -4.03
CA LEU A 455 -13.72 28.05 -2.66
C LEU A 455 -12.88 27.24 -1.67
N GLY A 456 -12.88 25.91 -1.81
CA GLY A 456 -12.00 25.00 -1.08
C GLY A 456 -10.54 25.37 -1.28
N ARG A 457 -10.05 25.40 -2.53
CA ARG A 457 -8.67 25.77 -2.87
C ARG A 457 -8.24 27.11 -2.26
N SER A 458 -9.12 28.10 -2.23
CA SER A 458 -8.84 29.41 -1.62
C SER A 458 -8.70 29.33 -0.09
N ALA A 459 -9.56 28.56 0.59
CA ALA A 459 -9.46 28.31 2.02
C ALA A 459 -8.20 27.48 2.39
N GLY A 460 -7.86 26.48 1.58
CA GLY A 460 -6.65 25.66 1.77
C GLY A 460 -5.36 26.43 1.60
N ARG A 461 -5.28 27.35 0.61
CA ARG A 461 -4.10 28.22 0.45
C ARG A 461 -3.83 29.05 1.69
N LEU A 462 -4.89 29.58 2.32
CA LEU A 462 -4.80 30.33 3.59
C LEU A 462 -4.43 29.42 4.77
N GLY A 463 -5.05 28.23 4.85
CA GLY A 463 -4.76 27.24 5.89
C GLY A 463 -3.33 26.69 5.81
N ALA A 464 -2.82 26.39 4.62
CA ALA A 464 -1.47 25.88 4.40
C ALA A 464 -0.39 26.89 4.78
N ALA A 465 -0.61 28.18 4.50
CA ALA A 465 0.30 29.25 4.93
C ALA A 465 0.38 29.34 6.47
N ALA A 466 -0.77 29.31 7.15
CA ALA A 466 -0.82 29.31 8.61
C ALA A 466 -0.24 28.03 9.23
N ALA A 467 -0.52 26.86 8.64
CA ALA A 467 -0.02 25.57 9.12
C ALA A 467 1.49 25.42 8.94
N ALA A 468 2.08 26.00 7.88
CA ALA A 468 3.52 26.02 7.67
C ALA A 468 4.25 26.82 8.75
N GLU A 469 3.72 27.98 9.12
CA GLU A 469 4.29 28.83 10.18
C GLU A 469 4.17 28.18 11.57
N ILE A 470 3.00 27.63 11.90
CA ILE A 470 2.77 26.91 13.16
C ILE A 470 3.60 25.63 13.23
N GLY A 471 3.71 24.88 12.13
CA GLY A 471 4.48 23.65 12.07
C GLY A 471 5.98 23.86 12.28
N ALA A 472 6.54 24.95 11.76
CA ALA A 472 7.93 25.33 12.01
C ALA A 472 8.20 25.60 13.50
N LEU A 473 7.32 26.35 14.15
CA LEU A 473 7.41 26.66 15.59
C LEU A 473 7.26 25.40 16.46
N ALA A 474 6.36 24.50 16.09
CA ALA A 474 6.11 23.29 16.86
C ALA A 474 7.20 22.22 16.68
N ALA A 475 7.77 22.07 15.48
CA ALA A 475 8.94 21.24 15.25
C ALA A 475 10.13 21.68 16.12
N GLN A 476 10.34 23.00 16.24
CA GLN A 476 11.32 23.58 17.16
C GLN A 476 11.00 23.20 18.62
N GLY A 477 9.74 23.33 19.05
CA GLY A 477 9.32 22.97 20.40
C GLY A 477 9.43 21.47 20.73
N MET A 478 9.21 20.57 19.76
CA MET A 478 9.43 19.13 19.93
C MET A 478 10.91 18.80 20.07
N ALA A 479 11.76 19.41 19.22
CA ALA A 479 13.21 19.26 19.34
C ALA A 479 13.72 19.71 20.73
N THR A 480 13.23 20.83 21.24
CA THR A 480 13.58 21.33 22.59
C THR A 480 13.09 20.39 23.71
N ARG A 481 11.88 19.84 23.62
CA ARG A 481 11.36 18.89 24.63
C ARG A 481 12.09 17.55 24.63
N ALA A 482 12.37 17.01 23.44
CA ALA A 482 13.17 15.80 23.30
C ALA A 482 14.58 16.01 23.87
N GLN A 483 15.23 17.12 23.53
CA GLN A 483 16.54 17.51 24.09
C GLN A 483 16.49 17.54 25.62
N SER A 484 15.47 18.20 26.19
CA SER A 484 15.30 18.32 27.65
C SER A 484 15.12 16.97 28.36
N TYR A 485 14.30 16.07 27.80
CA TYR A 485 14.08 14.72 28.32
C TYR A 485 15.37 13.90 28.35
N TRP A 486 16.17 13.96 27.28
CA TRP A 486 17.41 13.21 27.17
C TRP A 486 18.54 13.78 28.02
N THR A 487 18.67 15.12 28.11
CA THR A 487 19.64 15.77 29.01
C THR A 487 19.36 15.44 30.47
N ALA A 488 18.09 15.38 30.89
CA ALA A 488 17.70 14.97 32.24
C ALA A 488 18.05 13.50 32.54
N ARG A 489 18.03 12.63 31.52
CA ARG A 489 18.36 11.21 31.66
C ARG A 489 19.88 10.98 31.75
N THR A 490 20.68 11.69 30.95
CA THR A 490 22.15 11.60 31.02
C THR A 490 22.70 12.19 32.33
N THR A 491 22.10 13.27 32.85
CA THR A 491 22.48 13.81 34.17
C THR A 491 22.15 12.86 35.32
N ARG A 492 21.00 12.15 35.28
CA ARG A 492 20.68 11.10 36.27
C ARG A 492 21.63 9.89 36.21
N SER A 493 22.14 9.55 35.03
CA SER A 493 23.11 8.46 34.88
C SER A 493 24.51 8.86 35.37
N ALA A 494 24.85 10.15 35.37
CA ALA A 494 26.16 10.65 35.80
C ALA A 494 26.25 10.89 37.32
N SER A 495 25.11 11.09 38.00
CA SER A 495 25.07 11.37 39.44
C SER A 495 24.92 10.12 40.33
N GLY A 496 25.09 8.92 39.78
CA GLY A 496 25.04 7.65 40.51
C GLY A 496 26.26 7.44 41.42
N ALA A 497 26.42 8.28 42.45
CA ALA A 497 27.28 7.98 43.58
C ALA A 497 26.64 6.84 44.39
N VAL A 498 27.20 5.64 44.26
CA VAL A 498 26.86 4.48 45.07
C VAL A 498 27.40 4.71 46.48
N THR A 499 26.55 5.18 47.39
CA THR A 499 26.80 5.07 48.84
C THR A 499 26.36 3.68 49.28
N THR A 500 27.33 2.77 49.44
CA THR A 500 27.15 1.51 50.18
C THR A 500 27.12 1.79 51.67
N THR A 501 25.93 1.79 52.27
CA THR A 501 25.74 1.64 53.71
C THR A 501 25.69 0.15 54.05
N THR A 502 26.67 -0.32 54.80
CA THR A 502 26.74 -1.67 55.36
C THR A 502 26.01 -1.70 56.69
N GLU A 503 24.78 -2.24 56.72
CA GLU A 503 24.12 -2.60 57.98
C GLU A 503 24.27 -4.09 58.25
N ARG A 504 24.83 -4.39 59.43
CA ARG A 504 24.92 -5.72 60.04
C ARG A 504 23.53 -6.17 60.45
N HIS A 505 23.16 -7.40 60.09
CA HIS A 505 22.08 -8.12 60.78
C HIS A 505 22.60 -9.44 61.33
N GLU A 506 22.31 -9.64 62.62
CA GLU A 506 22.61 -10.82 63.41
C GLU A 506 21.76 -12.03 62.99
N THR A 507 22.42 -13.18 63.02
CA THR A 507 21.92 -14.55 62.88
C THR A 507 20.93 -14.96 63.96
N VAL A 508 19.78 -15.51 63.56
CA VAL A 508 19.01 -16.49 64.37
C VAL A 508 18.62 -17.67 63.47
N THR A 509 19.05 -18.85 63.91
CA THR A 509 18.86 -20.18 63.31
C THR A 509 17.49 -20.75 63.65
N THR A 510 16.75 -21.28 62.67
CA THR A 510 15.87 -22.46 62.86
C THR A 510 15.56 -23.14 61.52
N THR A 511 15.16 -24.40 61.62
CA THR A 511 15.51 -25.52 60.75
C THR A 511 14.33 -26.06 59.92
N VAL A 512 14.66 -26.67 58.78
CA VAL A 512 13.94 -27.70 57.98
C VAL A 512 12.66 -27.30 57.23
N GLY A 513 12.70 -27.47 55.90
CA GLY A 513 11.52 -27.62 55.05
C GLY A 513 11.85 -27.48 53.56
N ALA A 514 12.15 -28.60 52.89
CA ALA A 514 12.45 -28.64 51.46
C ALA A 514 11.21 -28.34 50.60
N SER A 515 11.32 -27.40 49.66
CA SER A 515 10.62 -27.43 48.36
C SER A 515 11.37 -26.54 47.36
N GLY A 516 11.56 -27.05 46.15
CA GLY A 516 12.49 -26.51 45.16
C GLY A 516 12.06 -25.17 44.57
N ALA A 517 13.03 -24.26 44.47
CA ALA A 517 12.94 -23.03 43.71
C ALA A 517 13.78 -23.17 42.42
N ALA A 518 13.19 -22.79 41.28
CA ALA A 518 13.92 -22.33 40.12
C ALA A 518 13.19 -21.10 39.56
N THR A 519 13.69 -19.92 39.90
CA THR A 519 13.46 -18.69 39.13
C THR A 519 14.73 -17.85 39.08
N ALA A 520 14.85 -17.15 37.96
CA ALA A 520 15.61 -15.91 37.74
C ALA A 520 17.13 -16.00 37.52
N ALA A 521 17.51 -16.14 36.24
CA ALA A 521 18.67 -15.44 35.68
C ALA A 521 18.48 -15.23 34.17
N ALA A 522 17.93 -14.07 33.76
CA ALA A 522 18.05 -13.59 32.38
C ALA A 522 17.77 -12.08 32.31
N SER A 523 18.81 -11.25 32.43
CA SER A 523 18.77 -9.87 31.96
C SER A 523 20.18 -9.34 31.70
N THR A 524 20.82 -9.80 30.61
CA THR A 524 22.03 -9.14 30.04
C THR A 524 22.28 -9.44 28.55
N SER A 525 21.32 -9.99 27.80
CA SER A 525 21.52 -10.48 26.42
C SER A 525 21.27 -9.44 25.29
N TRP A 526 20.93 -8.18 25.59
CA TRP A 526 20.38 -7.26 24.58
C TRP A 526 21.44 -6.57 23.69
N VAL A 527 22.67 -6.38 24.16
CA VAL A 527 23.72 -5.65 23.41
C VAL A 527 24.51 -6.57 22.45
N SER A 528 24.48 -7.89 22.66
CA SER A 528 25.22 -8.86 21.84
C SER A 528 24.54 -9.18 20.50
N SER A 529 23.21 -9.17 20.42
CA SER A 529 22.48 -9.60 19.21
C SER A 529 22.52 -8.61 18.04
N ILE A 530 22.68 -7.30 18.32
CA ILE A 530 22.84 -6.28 17.26
C ILE A 530 24.25 -6.34 16.64
N SER A 531 25.23 -6.74 17.44
CA SER A 531 26.64 -6.80 17.03
C SER A 531 26.94 -8.01 16.14
N SER A 532 26.27 -9.14 16.36
CA SER A 532 26.45 -10.37 15.55
C SER A 532 25.77 -10.32 14.18
N TRP A 533 24.84 -9.38 13.96
CA TRP A 533 24.08 -9.27 12.70
C TRP A 533 24.78 -8.40 11.63
N LEU A 534 25.78 -7.59 12.03
CA LEU A 534 26.43 -6.60 11.17
C LEU A 534 27.91 -6.86 10.87
N GLY A 535 28.46 -8.05 11.18
CA GLY A 535 29.91 -8.29 11.02
C GLY A 535 30.32 -9.70 10.64
N SER A 536 30.41 -9.98 9.33
CA SER A 536 31.55 -10.69 8.68
C SER A 536 31.32 -10.86 7.18
N GLY A 537 31.26 -9.76 6.42
CA GLY A 537 31.44 -9.80 4.97
C GLY A 537 32.86 -9.34 4.64
N GLN A 538 33.82 -10.26 4.54
CA GLN A 538 35.10 -9.91 3.91
C GLN A 538 34.87 -9.73 2.41
N PRO A 539 35.48 -8.71 1.78
CA PRO A 539 35.39 -8.55 0.33
C PRO A 539 36.24 -9.62 -0.36
N GLU A 540 35.61 -10.46 -1.18
CA GLU A 540 36.31 -11.29 -2.16
C GLU A 540 37.13 -10.38 -3.09
N GLN A 541 38.44 -10.48 -2.99
CA GLN A 541 39.37 -9.90 -3.95
C GLN A 541 39.21 -10.61 -5.30
N ALA A 542 38.78 -9.86 -6.31
CA ALA A 542 38.80 -10.30 -7.70
C ALA A 542 40.24 -10.51 -8.16
N ALA A 543 40.63 -11.78 -8.37
CA ALA A 543 41.87 -12.14 -9.03
C ALA A 543 41.73 -11.85 -10.53
N SER A 544 42.66 -11.04 -11.05
CA SER A 544 42.90 -10.80 -12.46
C SER A 544 43.53 -12.03 -13.12
N GLU A 545 42.86 -12.64 -14.10
CA GLU A 545 43.51 -13.54 -15.04
C GLU A 545 43.84 -12.78 -16.33
N ASP A 546 45.10 -12.35 -16.39
CA ASP A 546 45.80 -12.01 -17.62
C ASP A 546 46.52 -13.27 -18.16
N GLY A 547 46.42 -13.51 -19.46
CA GLY A 547 47.49 -14.18 -20.21
C GLY A 547 47.15 -15.53 -20.85
N ARG A 548 46.89 -15.49 -22.16
CA ARG A 548 47.48 -16.32 -23.26
C ARG A 548 46.61 -16.09 -24.51
N GLY A 549 47.11 -15.65 -25.65
CA GLY A 549 48.40 -15.99 -26.26
C GLY A 549 48.11 -16.68 -27.58
N ARG A 550 48.14 -15.87 -28.65
CA ARG A 550 47.92 -16.16 -30.08
C ARG A 550 48.36 -17.55 -30.58
N GLY A 551 47.54 -18.14 -31.46
CA GLY A 551 47.95 -19.17 -32.42
C GLY A 551 47.22 -19.00 -33.76
N ARG A 552 47.95 -18.56 -34.79
CA ARG A 552 47.49 -18.45 -36.18
C ARG A 552 47.37 -19.84 -36.83
N GLY A 553 46.38 -20.02 -37.71
CA GLY A 553 46.35 -21.12 -38.69
C GLY A 553 45.40 -20.81 -39.84
N ARG A 554 45.95 -20.60 -41.04
CA ARG A 554 45.24 -20.39 -42.32
C ARG A 554 44.95 -21.73 -43.01
N SER A 555 43.78 -21.87 -43.64
CA SER A 555 43.54 -22.45 -44.98
C SER A 555 42.02 -22.34 -45.25
N ALA A 556 41.51 -21.60 -46.24
CA ALA A 556 41.55 -21.74 -47.70
C ALA A 556 40.56 -22.80 -48.27
N ALA A 557 39.66 -22.30 -49.13
CA ALA A 557 38.90 -22.98 -50.20
C ALA A 557 37.73 -23.90 -49.75
N ALA A 558 36.57 -24.02 -50.39
CA ALA A 558 36.02 -23.49 -51.65
C ALA A 558 34.49 -23.65 -51.66
N GLY A 559 33.80 -22.85 -52.48
CA GLY A 559 32.78 -23.38 -53.41
C GLY A 559 31.31 -23.44 -52.98
N GLY A 560 30.46 -22.77 -53.78
CA GLY A 560 29.16 -23.33 -54.17
C GLY A 560 27.91 -22.73 -53.55
N ALA A 561 27.31 -21.76 -54.24
CA ALA A 561 25.86 -21.56 -54.26
C ALA A 561 25.28 -22.29 -55.51
N PRO A 562 23.96 -22.30 -55.81
CA PRO A 562 22.75 -21.95 -55.03
C PRO A 562 21.55 -22.93 -55.22
N ARG A 563 20.40 -22.55 -54.62
CA ARG A 563 18.99 -22.90 -54.96
C ARG A 563 18.36 -24.15 -54.34
N GLY A 564 17.18 -23.93 -53.76
CA GLY A 564 16.19 -24.98 -53.48
C GLY A 564 15.01 -24.51 -52.63
N ARG A 565 14.06 -23.78 -53.23
CA ARG A 565 12.71 -23.61 -52.65
C ARG A 565 12.01 -24.98 -52.67
N GLY A 566 11.72 -25.54 -51.50
CA GLY A 566 10.86 -26.70 -51.33
C GLY A 566 9.71 -26.39 -50.37
N ARG A 567 8.51 -26.19 -50.92
CA ARG A 567 7.25 -26.28 -50.15
C ARG A 567 7.02 -27.75 -49.82
N GLY A 568 6.98 -28.10 -48.54
CA GLY A 568 6.56 -29.40 -48.04
C GLY A 568 5.35 -29.26 -47.13
N ARG A 569 4.17 -29.60 -47.64
CA ARG A 569 3.01 -30.02 -46.84
C ARG A 569 3.29 -31.43 -46.33
N GLY A 570 3.00 -31.73 -45.07
CA GLY A 570 2.81 -33.13 -44.65
C GLY A 570 2.99 -33.42 -43.16
N ARG A 571 1.85 -33.75 -42.54
CA ARG A 571 1.63 -34.79 -41.50
C ARG A 571 2.14 -34.58 -40.07
N ALA A 572 1.14 -34.36 -39.21
CA ALA A 572 0.77 -35.17 -38.04
C ALA A 572 1.76 -36.25 -37.53
N ALA A 573 2.20 -36.04 -36.29
CA ALA A 573 2.43 -37.03 -35.23
C ALA A 573 2.36 -36.21 -33.91
N SER A 574 1.42 -36.39 -32.98
CA SER A 574 1.21 -37.56 -32.10
C SER A 574 2.51 -38.00 -31.42
N GLN A 575 2.75 -37.51 -30.21
CA GLN A 575 3.38 -38.28 -29.13
C GLN A 575 3.18 -37.60 -27.78
N GLU A 576 2.30 -38.20 -26.97
CA GLU A 576 2.33 -38.18 -25.51
C GLU A 576 3.40 -39.18 -25.04
N LEU A 577 4.32 -38.72 -24.19
CA LEU A 577 4.66 -39.26 -22.86
C LEU A 577 5.77 -38.40 -22.24
#